data_AF-A0A925P4G8-F1
#
_entry.id   AF-A0A925P4G8-F1
#
_cell.length_a   1.000
_cell.length_b   1.000
_cell.length_c   1.000
_cell.angle_alpha   90.00
_cell.angle_beta   90.00
_cell.angle_gamma   90.00
#
_symmetry.space_group_name_H-M   'P 1'
#
loop_
_entity.id
_entity.type
_entity.pdbx_description
1 polymer ?
#
loop_
_entity_poly.entity_id
_entity_poly.type
_entity_poly.pdbx_seq_one_letter_code
_entity_poly.pdbx_strand_id
1 'polypeptide(L)'
;MNRLVLALSLAVLSSLPGVAHAQLVSPDIAILPATASASPLTITPDRADWTYTLGAPASFRIQFNLTPYPSAGVPIRYKLGPEMREGAEISAVVPAEGLVLPVPPALAAVPGFVRCVVTATLESKPVRALATVGFAPESIQATQTDAPDFDTFWSAQKAALAKVEPDYQLSPAPDLSNAEVEVFYLSFQNVGGWSGPSRFYGVLSVPRGPGPFPAVLNVPGAGVRAYSGNRTLAAKGVINLQVGIHGIPVNLPPEVYEQLSRGALADYNRNQLDDPTRYYYRRVYLGALRAADYLTTHAKWDGKNL
;
A
#
# COMPACT_ATOMS: atom_id res chain seq x y z
N MET A 1 56.54 -20.76 -55.96
CA MET A 1 56.28 -19.77 -57.03
C MET A 1 56.30 -18.39 -56.38
N ASN A 2 57.46 -17.70 -56.42
CA ASN A 2 57.80 -16.61 -57.36
C ASN A 2 56.91 -15.36 -57.13
N ARG A 3 57.36 -14.13 -56.80
CA ARG A 3 58.64 -13.38 -56.96
C ARG A 3 58.63 -12.23 -55.91
N LEU A 4 59.70 -11.90 -55.18
CA LEU A 4 60.84 -11.01 -55.53
C LEU A 4 60.46 -9.64 -56.11
N VAL A 5 60.77 -8.52 -55.44
CA VAL A 5 61.43 -7.31 -56.02
C VAL A 5 62.14 -6.51 -54.90
N LEU A 6 63.38 -6.14 -55.25
CA LEU A 6 64.42 -5.33 -54.61
C LEU A 6 64.07 -3.82 -54.54
N ALA A 7 64.62 -3.06 -53.58
CA ALA A 7 65.52 -1.91 -53.85
C ALA A 7 65.81 -1.03 -52.60
N LEU A 8 67.12 -0.87 -52.34
CA LEU A 8 67.83 0.32 -51.81
C LEU A 8 67.26 1.64 -52.39
N SER A 9 67.32 2.85 -51.83
CA SER A 9 68.22 3.55 -50.90
C SER A 9 67.79 5.03 -50.87
N LEU A 10 67.97 5.77 -49.76
CA LEU A 10 68.79 7.00 -49.64
C LEU A 10 68.45 7.76 -48.35
N ALA A 11 69.50 8.15 -47.63
CA ALA A 11 69.47 8.94 -46.41
C ALA A 11 69.29 10.45 -46.70
N VAL A 12 68.65 11.19 -45.80
CA VAL A 12 69.09 12.55 -45.41
C VAL A 12 68.82 12.75 -43.92
N LEU A 13 69.89 13.06 -43.18
CA LEU A 13 69.91 13.55 -41.81
C LEU A 13 69.25 14.94 -41.71
N SER A 14 68.45 15.16 -40.67
CA SER A 14 68.57 16.40 -39.88
C SER A 14 68.02 16.20 -38.47
N SER A 15 68.88 16.54 -37.52
CA SER A 15 68.73 16.42 -36.07
C SER A 15 67.78 17.46 -35.49
N LEU A 16 66.87 17.04 -34.62
CA LEU A 16 66.27 17.89 -33.58
C LEU A 16 66.25 17.13 -32.25
N PRO A 17 66.61 17.77 -31.12
CA PRO A 17 66.73 17.12 -29.83
C PRO A 17 65.38 16.68 -29.28
N GLY A 18 65.36 15.48 -28.68
CA GLY A 18 64.17 14.82 -28.17
C GLY A 18 63.45 15.61 -27.09
N VAL A 19 62.15 15.81 -27.31
CA VAL A 19 61.21 16.24 -26.28
C VAL A 19 60.96 15.06 -25.34
N ALA A 20 61.31 15.22 -24.06
CA ALA A 20 60.97 14.29 -23.01
C ALA A 20 59.44 14.13 -22.96
N HIS A 21 58.95 12.92 -23.22
CA HIS A 21 57.54 12.60 -23.06
C HIS A 21 57.24 12.53 -21.56
N ALA A 22 56.63 13.57 -21.01
CA ALA A 22 56.00 13.50 -19.70
C ALA A 22 54.85 12.48 -19.78
N GLN A 23 54.99 11.35 -19.09
CA GLN A 23 53.90 10.41 -18.90
C GLN A 23 52.79 11.11 -18.11
N LEU A 24 51.65 11.33 -18.77
CA LEU A 24 50.42 11.74 -18.13
C LEU A 24 49.97 10.62 -17.20
N VAL A 25 50.16 10.81 -15.90
CA VAL A 25 49.50 9.99 -14.87
C VAL A 25 48.02 10.33 -14.94
N SER A 26 47.21 9.43 -15.47
CA SER A 26 45.76 9.54 -15.37
C SER A 26 45.40 9.55 -13.88
N PRO A 27 44.68 10.56 -13.36
CA PRO A 27 44.18 10.47 -12.01
C PRO A 27 43.19 9.31 -11.95
N ASP A 28 43.39 8.38 -11.02
CA ASP A 28 42.40 7.35 -10.71
C ASP A 28 41.13 8.07 -10.22
N ILE A 29 40.14 8.21 -11.11
CA ILE A 29 38.82 8.68 -10.75
C ILE A 29 38.15 7.54 -9.99
N ALA A 30 38.23 7.60 -8.66
CA ALA A 30 37.41 6.77 -7.81
C ALA A 30 35.95 7.21 -7.95
N ILE A 31 35.17 6.48 -8.73
CA ILE A 31 33.70 6.61 -8.72
C ILE A 31 33.24 6.01 -7.39
N LEU A 32 33.04 6.87 -6.40
CA LEU A 32 32.37 6.48 -5.16
C LEU A 32 30.96 5.99 -5.54
N PRO A 33 30.52 4.82 -5.03
CA PRO A 33 29.16 4.38 -5.24
C PRO A 33 28.22 5.47 -4.73
N ALA A 34 27.12 5.72 -5.45
CA ALA A 34 26.07 6.61 -4.99
C ALA A 34 25.57 6.08 -3.64
N THR A 35 26.06 6.67 -2.54
CA THR A 35 25.47 6.47 -1.23
C THR A 35 24.01 6.86 -1.37
N ALA A 36 23.10 5.92 -1.08
CA ALA A 36 21.68 6.21 -1.01
C ALA A 36 21.53 7.56 -0.29
N SER A 37 20.93 8.54 -0.97
CA SER A 37 20.79 9.89 -0.43
C SER A 37 19.99 9.77 0.86
N ALA A 38 20.69 9.75 1.99
CA ALA A 38 20.07 9.77 3.29
C ALA A 38 19.29 11.08 3.36
N SER A 39 18.01 11.02 3.72
CA SER A 39 17.19 12.21 3.89
C SER A 39 17.97 13.25 4.70
N PRO A 40 18.13 14.50 4.22
CA PRO A 40 18.94 15.50 4.90
C PRO A 40 18.39 15.88 6.27
N LEU A 41 17.13 15.54 6.55
CA LEU A 41 16.47 15.65 7.84
C LEU A 41 16.07 14.26 8.33
N THR A 42 16.46 13.93 9.56
CA THR A 42 16.13 12.68 10.25
C THR A 42 15.47 12.98 11.59
N ILE A 43 14.52 12.13 11.98
CA ILE A 43 13.88 12.14 13.30
C ILE A 43 13.95 10.71 13.83
N THR A 44 14.63 10.51 14.96
CA THR A 44 14.88 9.19 15.53
C THR A 44 14.33 9.13 16.95
N PRO A 45 13.46 8.17 17.30
CA PRO A 45 13.09 7.90 18.68
C PRO A 45 14.30 7.48 19.52
N ASP A 46 14.24 7.66 20.84
CA ASP A 46 15.32 7.26 21.76
C ASP A 46 15.42 5.74 22.03
N ARG A 47 14.60 4.92 21.38
CA ARG A 47 14.66 3.44 21.42
C ARG A 47 14.36 2.80 20.06
N ALA A 48 14.82 1.57 19.87
CA ALA A 48 14.82 0.89 18.58
C ALA A 48 13.48 0.25 18.16
N ASP A 49 12.63 -0.14 19.11
CA ASP A 49 11.32 -0.78 18.88
C ASP A 49 10.13 0.21 18.87
N TRP A 50 10.41 1.49 19.15
CA TRP A 50 9.49 2.64 19.01
C TRP A 50 8.21 2.55 19.85
N THR A 51 8.18 1.63 20.82
CA THR A 51 7.00 1.30 21.62
C THR A 51 7.32 1.43 23.10
N TYR A 52 6.46 2.07 23.87
CA TYR A 52 6.70 2.43 25.26
C TYR A 52 5.55 1.96 26.15
N THR A 53 5.84 1.69 27.42
CA THR A 53 4.80 1.56 28.46
C THR A 53 4.23 2.94 28.79
N LEU A 54 3.01 2.99 29.31
CA LEU A 54 2.39 4.26 29.71
C LEU A 54 3.25 5.00 30.74
N GLY A 55 3.41 6.31 30.53
CA GLY A 55 4.20 7.20 31.38
C GLY A 55 5.72 7.05 31.25
N ALA A 56 6.23 6.09 30.46
CA ALA A 56 7.66 6.00 30.22
C ALA A 56 8.18 7.25 29.49
N PRO A 57 9.37 7.77 29.85
CA PRO A 57 9.97 8.86 29.12
C PRO A 57 10.28 8.42 27.67
N ALA A 58 10.00 9.33 26.73
CA ALA A 58 10.30 9.16 25.32
C ALA A 58 10.73 10.51 24.73
N SER A 59 11.53 10.46 23.68
CA SER A 59 11.99 11.65 22.98
C SER A 59 12.26 11.40 21.51
N PHE A 60 12.23 12.48 20.73
CA PHE A 60 12.60 12.50 19.33
C PHE A 60 13.90 13.29 19.17
N ARG A 61 14.92 12.67 18.57
CA ARG A 61 16.15 13.34 18.17
C ARG A 61 16.03 13.80 16.72
N ILE A 62 16.11 15.10 16.49
CA ILE A 62 16.08 15.74 15.18
C ILE A 62 17.51 16.07 14.77
N GLN A 63 17.92 15.59 13.61
CA GLN A 63 19.27 15.82 13.09
C GLN A 63 19.24 16.15 11.59
N PHE A 64 20.11 17.08 11.21
CA PHE A 64 20.39 17.38 9.81
C PHE A 64 21.72 16.79 9.39
N ASN A 65 21.74 16.09 8.27
CA ASN A 65 22.96 15.61 7.64
C ASN A 65 23.24 16.43 6.38
N LEU A 66 23.94 17.55 6.55
CA LEU A 66 24.20 18.52 5.47
C LEU A 66 25.61 18.45 4.90
N THR A 67 26.35 17.35 5.11
CA THR A 67 27.74 17.23 4.65
C THR A 67 27.90 17.65 3.18
N PRO A 68 28.87 18.53 2.85
CA PRO A 68 29.93 19.11 3.70
C PRO A 68 29.55 20.41 4.44
N TYR A 69 28.31 20.89 4.34
CA TYR A 69 27.86 22.12 4.98
C TYR A 69 27.58 21.94 6.48
N PRO A 70 27.74 23.01 7.29
CA PRO A 70 27.39 22.98 8.71
C PRO A 70 25.90 22.65 8.92
N SER A 71 25.61 21.71 9.80
CA SER A 71 24.25 21.35 10.24
C SER A 71 23.74 22.19 11.43
N ALA A 72 24.49 23.21 11.83
CA ALA A 72 24.18 24.05 12.99
C ALA A 72 23.24 25.20 12.65
N GLY A 73 22.32 25.51 13.56
CA GLY A 73 21.49 26.72 13.47
C GLY A 73 20.36 26.61 12.45
N VAL A 74 19.94 25.40 12.08
CA VAL A 74 18.89 25.20 11.07
C VAL A 74 17.52 25.53 11.68
N PRO A 75 16.80 26.55 11.18
CA PRO A 75 15.46 26.86 11.67
C PRO A 75 14.46 25.80 11.19
N ILE A 76 13.64 25.32 12.12
CA ILE A 76 12.59 24.34 11.86
C ILE A 76 11.24 24.83 12.37
N ARG A 77 10.18 24.26 11.80
CA ARG A 77 8.85 24.29 12.37
C ARG A 77 8.40 22.86 12.60
N TYR A 78 7.92 22.56 13.80
CA TYR A 78 7.50 21.21 14.16
C TYR A 78 6.11 21.18 14.80
N LYS A 79 5.46 20.03 14.71
CA LYS A 79 4.23 19.68 15.42
C LYS A 79 4.49 18.40 16.20
N LEU A 80 3.93 18.32 17.41
CA LEU A 80 4.09 17.19 18.31
C LEU A 80 2.79 16.96 19.07
N GLY A 81 2.16 15.81 18.86
CA GLY A 81 0.92 15.46 19.52
C GLY A 81 0.44 14.06 19.14
N PRO A 82 -0.81 13.70 19.50
CA PRO A 82 -1.41 12.47 19.04
C PRO A 82 -1.40 12.38 17.51
N GLU A 83 -1.25 11.19 16.97
CA GLU A 83 -1.25 10.96 15.53
C GLU A 83 -2.52 11.56 14.88
N MET A 84 -2.34 12.31 13.78
CA MET A 84 -3.39 13.05 13.07
C MET A 84 -3.98 14.23 13.87
N ARG A 85 -3.42 14.56 15.04
CA ARG A 85 -3.82 15.67 15.92
C ARG A 85 -2.61 16.31 16.60
N GLU A 86 -1.54 16.57 15.86
CA GLU A 86 -0.22 16.97 16.39
C GLU A 86 -0.18 18.39 17.00
N GLY A 87 -1.33 19.07 17.09
CA GLY A 87 -1.47 20.37 17.72
C GLY A 87 -0.94 21.54 16.88
N ALA A 88 -0.58 22.62 17.59
CA ALA A 88 -0.05 23.85 17.00
C ALA A 88 1.37 23.65 16.47
N GLU A 89 1.73 24.46 15.46
CA GLU A 89 3.09 24.52 14.96
C GLU A 89 3.98 25.37 15.86
N ILE A 90 5.18 24.87 16.16
CA ILE A 90 6.16 25.50 17.04
C ILE A 90 7.45 25.72 16.25
N SER A 91 8.06 26.90 16.39
CA SER A 91 9.36 27.22 15.80
C SER A 91 10.49 26.84 16.74
N ALA A 92 11.56 26.25 16.20
CA ALA A 92 12.79 25.94 16.93
C ALA A 92 14.01 26.05 16.01
N VAL A 93 15.21 25.95 16.60
CA VAL A 93 16.48 25.91 15.88
C VAL A 93 17.19 24.62 16.26
N VAL A 94 17.68 23.89 15.26
CA VAL A 94 18.43 22.64 15.47
C VAL A 94 19.94 22.96 15.55
N PRO A 95 20.61 22.67 16.68
CA PRO A 95 22.05 22.85 16.82
C PRO A 95 22.83 21.73 16.12
N ALA A 96 24.16 21.84 16.05
CA ALA A 96 25.02 20.91 15.30
C ALA A 96 24.87 19.45 15.79
N GLU A 97 24.76 19.28 17.11
CA GLU A 97 24.58 17.99 17.80
C GLU A 97 23.17 17.39 17.60
N GLY A 98 22.23 18.17 17.09
CA GLY A 98 20.82 17.82 16.96
C GLY A 98 19.96 18.33 18.12
N LEU A 99 18.65 18.38 17.89
CA LEU A 99 17.65 18.83 18.87
C LEU A 99 16.93 17.61 19.44
N VAL A 100 16.82 17.51 20.77
CA VAL A 100 16.02 16.46 21.44
C VAL A 100 14.71 17.07 21.91
N LEU A 101 13.60 16.53 21.43
CA LEU A 101 12.25 16.92 21.83
C LEU A 101 11.64 15.83 22.73
N PRO A 102 11.44 16.06 24.02
CA PRO A 102 10.76 15.11 24.89
C PRO A 102 9.28 15.02 24.54
N VAL A 103 8.70 13.82 24.66
CA VAL A 103 7.25 13.63 24.60
C VAL A 103 6.63 14.17 25.89
N PRO A 104 5.64 15.08 25.83
CA PRO A 104 4.92 15.55 27.01
C PRO A 104 4.33 14.40 27.84
N PRO A 105 4.44 14.42 29.19
CA PRO A 105 3.91 13.36 30.05
C PRO A 105 2.43 13.08 29.84
N ALA A 106 1.63 14.11 29.56
CA ALA A 106 0.20 13.97 29.27
C ALA A 106 -0.08 13.11 28.03
N LEU A 107 0.80 13.15 27.02
CA LEU A 107 0.69 12.32 25.82
C LEU A 107 1.18 10.88 26.09
N ALA A 108 2.23 10.73 26.90
CA ALA A 108 2.76 9.43 27.28
C ALA A 108 1.83 8.63 28.22
N ALA A 109 0.88 9.30 28.88
CA ALA A 109 -0.05 8.69 29.84
C ALA A 109 -1.27 8.01 29.20
N VAL A 110 -1.50 8.20 27.89
CA VAL A 110 -2.68 7.68 27.19
C VAL A 110 -2.26 6.63 26.17
N PRO A 111 -2.90 5.44 26.13
CA PRO A 111 -2.68 4.48 25.05
C PRO A 111 -2.91 5.12 23.68
N GLY A 112 -1.93 5.00 22.78
CA GLY A 112 -2.03 5.64 21.47
C GLY A 112 -0.69 5.89 20.80
N PHE A 113 -0.72 6.69 19.74
CA PHE A 113 0.45 7.05 18.96
C PHE A 113 0.72 8.55 19.08
N VAL A 114 1.98 8.90 19.35
CA VAL A 114 2.46 10.28 19.37
C VAL A 114 3.35 10.51 18.15
N ARG A 115 3.01 11.51 17.33
CA ARG A 115 3.73 11.85 16.11
C ARG A 115 4.46 13.18 16.27
N CYS A 116 5.73 13.18 15.88
CA CYS A 116 6.51 14.39 15.62
C CYS A 116 6.61 14.60 14.12
N VAL A 117 6.23 15.77 13.63
CA VAL A 117 6.41 16.20 12.24
C VAL A 117 7.31 17.42 12.25
N VAL A 118 8.40 17.38 11.49
CA VAL A 118 9.34 18.50 11.35
C VAL A 118 9.38 18.94 9.91
N THR A 119 9.32 20.25 9.70
CA THR A 119 9.51 20.91 8.41
C THR A 119 10.63 21.93 8.51
N ALA A 120 11.40 22.05 7.44
CA ALA A 120 12.46 23.04 7.30
C ALA A 120 12.60 23.45 5.83
N THR A 121 13.37 24.49 5.57
CA THR A 121 13.73 24.91 4.21
C THR A 121 15.24 24.84 4.07
N LEU A 122 15.73 23.98 3.16
CA LEU A 122 17.14 23.85 2.83
C LEU A 122 17.32 24.29 1.37
N GLU A 123 18.22 25.24 1.11
CA GLU A 123 18.48 25.76 -0.26
C GLU A 123 17.18 26.11 -1.03
N SER A 124 16.25 26.79 -0.34
CA SER A 124 14.91 27.14 -0.88
C SER A 124 13.99 25.97 -1.21
N LYS A 125 14.36 24.73 -0.85
CA LYS A 125 13.52 23.54 -0.99
C LYS A 125 12.93 23.14 0.37
N PRO A 126 11.61 22.93 0.46
CA PRO A 126 11.01 22.42 1.69
C PRO A 126 11.44 20.96 1.89
N VAL A 127 11.90 20.66 3.11
CA VAL A 127 12.13 19.28 3.56
C VAL A 127 11.20 18.97 4.73
N ARG A 128 10.78 17.72 4.79
CA ARG A 128 9.83 17.24 5.81
C ARG A 128 10.22 15.84 6.24
N ALA A 129 10.20 15.60 7.55
CA ALA A 129 10.30 14.27 8.13
C ALA A 129 9.24 14.09 9.21
N LEU A 130 8.93 12.83 9.52
CA LEU A 130 8.07 12.47 10.63
C LEU A 130 8.60 11.21 11.32
N ALA A 131 8.35 11.11 12.62
CA ALA A 131 8.51 9.88 13.40
C ALA A 131 7.29 9.71 14.30
N THR A 132 6.94 8.48 14.62
CA THR A 132 5.78 8.15 15.45
C THR A 132 6.16 7.06 16.44
N VAL A 133 5.83 7.28 17.71
CA VAL A 133 6.05 6.32 18.80
C VAL A 133 4.71 5.85 19.35
N GLY A 134 4.62 4.59 19.76
CA GLY A 134 3.43 4.02 20.38
C GLY A 134 3.56 3.94 21.90
N PHE A 135 2.53 4.35 22.63
CA PHE A 135 2.40 4.14 24.07
C PHE A 135 1.32 3.11 24.31
N ALA A 136 1.69 1.95 24.88
CA ALA A 136 0.84 0.78 25.07
C ALA A 136 -0.19 0.55 23.93
N PRO A 137 0.25 0.32 22.67
CA PRO A 137 -0.65 0.25 21.51
C PRO A 137 -1.77 -0.79 21.66
N GLU A 138 -1.46 -1.92 22.29
CA GLU A 138 -2.42 -3.01 22.56
C GLU A 138 -3.49 -2.64 23.61
N SER A 139 -3.34 -1.51 24.30
CA SER A 139 -4.30 -0.99 25.28
C SER A 139 -5.20 0.11 24.70
N ILE A 140 -5.11 0.41 23.40
CA ILE A 140 -6.01 1.37 22.74
C ILE A 140 -7.44 0.80 22.75
N GLN A 141 -8.38 1.59 23.28
CA GLN A 141 -9.79 1.22 23.35
C GLN A 141 -10.60 1.89 22.24
N ALA A 142 -11.73 1.28 21.87
CA ALA A 142 -12.67 1.87 20.95
C ALA A 142 -13.23 3.19 21.51
N THR A 143 -13.33 4.22 20.64
CA THR A 143 -13.90 5.52 21.00
C THR A 143 -15.40 5.61 20.76
N GLN A 144 -15.98 4.58 20.16
CA GLN A 144 -17.39 4.48 19.83
C GLN A 144 -17.94 3.15 20.33
N THR A 145 -19.21 3.17 20.73
CA THR A 145 -19.99 1.97 21.02
C THR A 145 -20.97 1.71 19.89
N ASP A 146 -21.45 0.47 19.77
CA ASP A 146 -22.50 0.14 18.82
C ASP A 146 -23.76 0.97 19.08
N ALA A 147 -24.47 1.31 18.00
CA ALA A 147 -25.79 1.90 18.12
C ALA A 147 -26.74 0.91 18.83
N PRO A 148 -27.72 1.37 19.62
CA PRO A 148 -28.64 0.49 20.35
C PRO A 148 -29.39 -0.53 19.47
N ASP A 149 -29.56 -0.23 18.18
CA ASP A 149 -30.25 -1.06 17.20
C ASP A 149 -29.33 -1.82 16.24
N PHE A 150 -28.01 -1.84 16.46
CA PHE A 150 -27.02 -2.40 15.53
C PHE A 150 -27.36 -3.84 15.08
N ASP A 151 -27.60 -4.75 16.02
CA ASP A 151 -27.92 -6.15 15.71
C ASP A 151 -29.28 -6.32 15.04
N THR A 152 -30.26 -5.53 15.46
CA THR A 152 -31.60 -5.51 14.88
C THR A 152 -31.54 -5.04 13.43
N PHE A 153 -30.76 -3.98 13.16
CA PHE A 153 -30.52 -3.44 11.83
C PHE A 153 -29.91 -4.52 10.91
N TRP A 154 -28.81 -5.15 11.32
CA TRP A 154 -28.14 -6.17 10.49
C TRP A 154 -28.97 -7.44 10.32
N SER A 155 -29.74 -7.83 11.33
CA SER A 155 -30.70 -8.94 11.21
C SER A 155 -31.76 -8.64 10.14
N ALA A 156 -32.31 -7.42 10.13
CA ALA A 156 -33.23 -6.97 9.10
C ALA A 156 -32.57 -6.94 7.70
N GLN A 157 -31.30 -6.53 7.61
CA GLN A 157 -30.57 -6.50 6.34
C GLN A 157 -30.31 -7.90 5.77
N LYS A 158 -29.92 -8.86 6.62
CA LYS A 158 -29.79 -10.28 6.23
C LYS A 158 -31.12 -10.86 5.76
N ALA A 159 -32.23 -10.56 6.47
CA ALA A 159 -33.55 -10.98 6.06
C ALA A 159 -34.01 -10.35 4.72
N ALA A 160 -33.64 -9.09 4.47
CA ALA A 160 -33.90 -8.43 3.19
C ALA A 160 -33.09 -9.07 2.04
N LEU A 161 -31.82 -9.40 2.30
CA LEU A 161 -30.98 -10.13 1.35
C LEU A 161 -31.60 -11.49 1.01
N ALA A 162 -32.02 -12.28 2.01
CA ALA A 162 -32.61 -13.62 1.82
C ALA A 162 -33.87 -13.63 0.92
N LYS A 163 -34.60 -12.51 0.80
CA LYS A 163 -35.75 -12.38 -0.10
C LYS A 163 -35.37 -12.15 -1.57
N VAL A 164 -34.13 -11.79 -1.85
CA VAL A 164 -33.60 -11.60 -3.20
C VAL A 164 -33.01 -12.92 -3.67
N GLU A 165 -33.58 -13.50 -4.72
CA GLU A 165 -33.02 -14.68 -5.38
C GLU A 165 -31.56 -14.41 -5.80
N PRO A 166 -30.59 -15.27 -5.47
CA PRO A 166 -29.20 -14.98 -5.77
C PRO A 166 -28.87 -14.87 -7.26
N ASP A 167 -29.54 -15.62 -8.14
CA ASP A 167 -29.29 -15.62 -9.59
C ASP A 167 -27.77 -15.67 -9.92
N TYR A 168 -27.13 -16.74 -9.42
CA TYR A 168 -25.71 -17.01 -9.64
C TYR A 168 -25.46 -17.36 -11.11
N GLN A 169 -24.66 -16.54 -11.78
CA GLN A 169 -24.28 -16.73 -13.17
C GLN A 169 -22.76 -16.86 -13.28
N LEU A 170 -22.31 -17.98 -13.86
CA LEU A 170 -20.91 -18.25 -14.13
C LEU A 170 -20.63 -18.14 -15.62
N SER A 171 -19.59 -17.38 -15.95
CA SER A 171 -19.02 -17.31 -17.29
C SER A 171 -17.59 -17.86 -17.25
N PRO A 172 -17.22 -18.84 -18.09
CA PRO A 172 -15.85 -19.33 -18.15
C PRO A 172 -14.84 -18.21 -18.45
N ALA A 173 -13.69 -18.24 -17.80
CA ALA A 173 -12.55 -17.37 -18.05
C ALA A 173 -11.37 -18.20 -18.56
N PRO A 174 -11.40 -18.65 -19.84
CA PRO A 174 -10.40 -19.57 -20.38
C PRO A 174 -8.98 -19.01 -20.31
N ASP A 175 -8.80 -17.71 -20.57
CA ASP A 175 -7.50 -17.02 -20.53
C ASP A 175 -6.87 -16.98 -19.12
N LEU A 176 -7.68 -17.16 -18.08
CA LEU A 176 -7.23 -17.25 -16.70
C LEU A 176 -7.05 -18.69 -16.24
N SER A 177 -7.70 -19.64 -16.90
CA SER A 177 -7.68 -21.06 -16.57
C SER A 177 -6.40 -21.74 -17.06
N ASN A 178 -6.05 -22.87 -16.45
CA ASN A 178 -4.90 -23.69 -16.86
C ASN A 178 -5.12 -25.18 -16.53
N ALA A 179 -4.05 -25.98 -16.58
CA ALA A 179 -4.08 -27.42 -16.30
C ALA A 179 -4.39 -27.76 -14.83
N GLU A 180 -4.19 -26.84 -13.90
CA GLU A 180 -4.36 -27.06 -12.45
C GLU A 180 -5.64 -26.40 -11.91
N VAL A 181 -6.11 -25.32 -12.55
CA VAL A 181 -7.18 -24.47 -12.06
C VAL A 181 -8.16 -24.11 -13.17
N GLU A 182 -9.44 -24.16 -12.85
CA GLU A 182 -10.53 -23.65 -13.67
C GLU A 182 -11.02 -22.32 -13.11
N VAL A 183 -11.16 -21.31 -13.97
CA VAL A 183 -11.51 -19.94 -13.55
C VAL A 183 -12.80 -19.49 -14.23
N PHE A 184 -13.65 -18.82 -13.46
CA PHE A 184 -14.93 -18.28 -13.91
C PHE A 184 -15.10 -16.84 -13.42
N TYR A 185 -15.73 -16.01 -14.25
CA TYR A 185 -16.36 -14.79 -13.78
C TYR A 185 -17.71 -15.15 -13.17
N LEU A 186 -17.91 -14.76 -11.91
CA LEU A 186 -19.14 -14.97 -11.18
C LEU A 186 -19.89 -13.64 -11.09
N SER A 187 -21.20 -13.65 -11.32
CA SER A 187 -22.09 -12.55 -10.96
C SER A 187 -23.34 -13.05 -10.27
N PHE A 188 -23.88 -12.25 -9.34
CA PHE A 188 -25.09 -12.59 -8.61
C PHE A 188 -25.82 -11.34 -8.13
N GLN A 189 -27.12 -11.48 -7.88
CA GLN A 189 -27.96 -10.42 -7.35
C GLN A 189 -27.68 -10.16 -5.87
N ASN A 190 -27.87 -8.93 -5.46
CA ASN A 190 -27.71 -8.42 -4.10
C ASN A 190 -28.86 -7.44 -3.80
N VAL A 191 -28.96 -6.97 -2.57
CA VAL A 191 -29.91 -5.90 -2.23
C VAL A 191 -29.71 -4.71 -3.17
N GLY A 192 -30.84 -4.16 -3.62
CA GLY A 192 -30.88 -3.06 -4.57
C GLY A 192 -31.73 -1.91 -4.07
N GLY A 193 -32.00 -0.97 -4.96
CA GLY A 193 -32.86 0.19 -4.70
C GLY A 193 -34.25 0.00 -5.30
N TRP A 194 -34.91 1.12 -5.60
CA TRP A 194 -36.22 1.16 -6.24
C TRP A 194 -36.26 0.45 -7.61
N SER A 195 -35.17 0.48 -8.37
CA SER A 195 -35.08 -0.13 -9.71
C SER A 195 -34.87 -1.65 -9.70
N GLY A 196 -34.91 -2.30 -8.53
CA GLY A 196 -34.71 -3.73 -8.38
C GLY A 196 -33.32 -4.11 -7.82
N PRO A 197 -33.02 -5.42 -7.75
CA PRO A 197 -31.77 -5.94 -7.20
C PRO A 197 -30.53 -5.38 -7.91
N SER A 198 -29.49 -5.07 -7.14
CA SER A 198 -28.17 -4.76 -7.71
C SER A 198 -27.42 -6.05 -8.01
N ARG A 199 -26.30 -5.98 -8.75
CA ARG A 199 -25.40 -7.14 -8.92
C ARG A 199 -24.11 -6.97 -8.13
N PHE A 200 -23.48 -8.10 -7.85
CA PHE A 200 -22.15 -8.24 -7.27
C PHE A 200 -21.35 -9.20 -8.16
N TYR A 201 -20.03 -9.05 -8.18
CA TYR A 201 -19.18 -9.72 -9.15
C TYR A 201 -17.94 -10.29 -8.47
N GLY A 202 -17.35 -11.32 -9.06
CA GLY A 202 -16.09 -11.88 -8.60
C GLY A 202 -15.44 -12.79 -9.64
N VAL A 203 -14.24 -13.24 -9.31
CA VAL A 203 -13.51 -14.27 -10.05
C VAL A 203 -13.37 -15.50 -9.17
N LEU A 204 -14.03 -16.58 -9.57
CA LEU A 204 -13.97 -17.87 -8.92
C LEU A 204 -12.84 -18.70 -9.54
N SER A 205 -11.87 -19.11 -8.73
CA SER A 205 -10.81 -20.06 -9.12
C SER A 205 -11.02 -21.37 -8.38
N VAL A 206 -11.22 -22.46 -9.12
CA VAL A 206 -11.53 -23.79 -8.60
C VAL A 206 -10.39 -24.74 -8.96
N PRO A 207 -9.80 -25.48 -8.00
CA PRO A 207 -8.82 -26.50 -8.33
C PRO A 207 -9.42 -27.59 -9.24
N ARG A 208 -8.65 -28.04 -10.24
CA ARG A 208 -9.01 -29.23 -11.02
C ARG A 208 -8.84 -30.48 -10.17
N GLY A 209 -9.63 -31.51 -10.48
CA GLY A 209 -9.73 -32.74 -9.69
C GLY A 209 -11.07 -32.87 -8.95
N PRO A 210 -11.27 -34.00 -8.24
CA PRO A 210 -12.56 -34.36 -7.65
C PRO A 210 -12.91 -33.54 -6.40
N GLY A 211 -11.93 -32.92 -5.72
CA GLY A 211 -12.14 -32.36 -4.38
C GLY A 211 -12.35 -33.45 -3.32
N PRO A 212 -12.97 -33.13 -2.18
CA PRO A 212 -13.39 -31.79 -1.77
C PRO A 212 -12.21 -30.87 -1.44
N PHE A 213 -12.45 -29.56 -1.39
CA PHE A 213 -11.46 -28.53 -1.13
C PHE A 213 -11.97 -27.54 -0.08
N PRO A 214 -11.08 -27.00 0.79
CA PRO A 214 -11.40 -25.81 1.57
C PRO A 214 -11.65 -24.62 0.63
N ALA A 215 -12.32 -23.59 1.13
CA ALA A 215 -12.59 -22.36 0.38
C ALA A 215 -11.98 -21.13 1.08
N VAL A 216 -11.73 -20.07 0.31
CA VAL A 216 -11.35 -18.75 0.82
C VAL A 216 -12.12 -17.68 0.06
N LEU A 217 -12.85 -16.85 0.80
CA LEU A 217 -13.39 -15.58 0.29
C LEU A 217 -12.31 -14.51 0.31
N ASN A 218 -11.86 -14.07 -0.87
CA ASN A 218 -10.90 -12.97 -1.00
C ASN A 218 -11.63 -11.62 -1.20
N VAL A 219 -11.77 -10.87 -0.12
CA VAL A 219 -12.26 -9.48 -0.16
C VAL A 219 -11.16 -8.52 -0.62
N PRO A 220 -11.48 -7.47 -1.39
CA PRO A 220 -10.48 -6.57 -1.95
C PRO A 220 -10.05 -5.46 -0.97
N GLY A 221 -8.82 -4.97 -1.15
CA GLY A 221 -8.41 -3.67 -0.59
C GLY A 221 -9.01 -2.50 -1.37
N ALA A 222 -9.01 -1.31 -0.78
CA ALA A 222 -9.60 -0.10 -1.36
C ALA A 222 -9.10 0.19 -2.79
N GLY A 223 -10.03 0.53 -3.68
CA GLY A 223 -9.76 0.95 -5.05
C GLY A 223 -10.69 0.29 -6.07
N VAL A 224 -10.85 0.94 -7.23
CA VAL A 224 -11.71 0.50 -8.34
C VAL A 224 -10.83 -0.13 -9.41
N ARG A 225 -10.93 -1.45 -9.61
CA ARG A 225 -10.06 -2.22 -10.52
C ARG A 225 -10.67 -3.55 -10.95
N ALA A 226 -10.09 -4.11 -12.00
CA ALA A 226 -10.30 -5.50 -12.41
C ALA A 226 -9.68 -6.49 -11.41
N TYR A 227 -10.11 -7.75 -11.51
CA TYR A 227 -9.58 -8.87 -10.74
C TYR A 227 -9.34 -10.08 -11.64
N SER A 228 -8.44 -10.97 -11.23
CA SER A 228 -8.06 -12.19 -11.97
C SER A 228 -8.12 -13.47 -11.14
N GLY A 229 -8.60 -13.39 -9.89
CA GLY A 229 -8.67 -14.51 -8.97
C GLY A 229 -7.32 -14.90 -8.37
N ASN A 230 -7.33 -15.70 -7.29
CA ASN A 230 -6.10 -16.22 -6.68
C ASN A 230 -5.76 -17.63 -7.17
N ARG A 231 -5.28 -17.70 -8.42
CA ARG A 231 -4.92 -18.97 -9.09
C ARG A 231 -3.80 -19.73 -8.38
N THR A 232 -2.86 -19.00 -7.77
CA THR A 232 -1.77 -19.61 -6.99
C THR A 232 -2.28 -20.34 -5.75
N LEU A 233 -3.30 -19.80 -5.09
CA LEU A 233 -3.96 -20.47 -3.97
C LEU A 233 -4.80 -21.64 -4.45
N ALA A 234 -5.51 -21.49 -5.57
CA ALA A 234 -6.31 -22.57 -6.15
C ALA A 234 -5.47 -23.76 -6.64
N ALA A 235 -4.30 -23.52 -7.24
CA ALA A 235 -3.37 -24.59 -7.61
C ALA A 235 -2.90 -25.42 -6.40
N LYS A 236 -2.98 -24.86 -5.18
CA LYS A 236 -2.67 -25.55 -3.92
C LYS A 236 -3.87 -26.28 -3.31
N GLY A 237 -4.97 -26.44 -4.06
CA GLY A 237 -6.14 -27.21 -3.63
C GLY A 237 -7.12 -26.43 -2.76
N VAL A 238 -7.29 -25.12 -2.99
CA VAL A 238 -8.23 -24.25 -2.24
C VAL A 238 -9.15 -23.52 -3.20
N ILE A 239 -10.47 -23.65 -3.06
CA ILE A 239 -11.42 -22.86 -3.85
C ILE A 239 -11.27 -21.38 -3.46
N ASN A 240 -11.17 -20.51 -4.45
CA ASN A 240 -11.02 -19.09 -4.21
C ASN A 240 -12.11 -18.28 -4.89
N LEU A 241 -12.74 -17.37 -4.17
CA LEU A 241 -13.60 -16.35 -4.77
C LEU A 241 -13.06 -14.96 -4.42
N GLN A 242 -12.46 -14.29 -5.41
CA GLN A 242 -12.05 -12.89 -5.27
C GLN A 242 -13.19 -11.97 -5.73
N VAL A 243 -13.75 -11.16 -4.82
CA VAL A 243 -14.93 -10.35 -5.13
C VAL A 243 -14.61 -8.90 -5.49
N GLY A 244 -15.40 -8.32 -6.38
CA GLY A 244 -15.45 -6.89 -6.68
C GLY A 244 -16.68 -6.24 -6.05
N ILE A 245 -16.47 -5.15 -5.30
CA ILE A 245 -17.48 -4.58 -4.40
C ILE A 245 -18.34 -3.45 -5.02
N HIS A 246 -18.06 -3.06 -6.26
CA HIS A 246 -18.65 -1.86 -6.87
C HIS A 246 -19.95 -2.12 -7.64
N GLY A 247 -20.31 -3.37 -7.91
CA GLY A 247 -21.48 -3.69 -8.73
C GLY A 247 -21.28 -3.51 -10.22
N ILE A 248 -20.03 -3.58 -10.66
CA ILE A 248 -19.62 -3.63 -12.06
C ILE A 248 -18.86 -4.94 -12.28
N PRO A 249 -18.86 -5.51 -13.50
CA PRO A 249 -18.01 -6.64 -13.84
C PRO A 249 -16.55 -6.39 -13.47
N VAL A 250 -15.80 -7.45 -13.19
CA VAL A 250 -14.40 -7.41 -12.71
C VAL A 250 -13.37 -7.68 -13.81
N ASN A 251 -13.81 -7.66 -15.06
CA ASN A 251 -13.06 -8.01 -16.26
C ASN A 251 -13.20 -6.98 -17.39
N LEU A 252 -13.52 -5.73 -17.06
CA LEU A 252 -13.58 -4.63 -18.04
C LEU A 252 -12.16 -4.15 -18.39
N PRO A 253 -11.98 -3.36 -19.46
CA PRO A 253 -10.70 -2.71 -19.73
C PRO A 253 -10.25 -1.81 -18.56
N PRO A 254 -8.94 -1.75 -18.24
CA PRO A 254 -8.41 -0.92 -17.16
C PRO A 254 -8.83 0.55 -17.21
N GLU A 255 -8.94 1.13 -18.41
CA GLU A 255 -9.35 2.51 -18.64
C GLU A 255 -10.77 2.80 -18.16
N VAL A 256 -11.69 1.83 -18.26
CA VAL A 256 -13.05 1.95 -17.71
C VAL A 256 -13.02 2.07 -16.19
N TYR A 257 -12.19 1.27 -15.50
CA TYR A 257 -12.05 1.38 -14.05
C TYR A 257 -11.41 2.71 -13.63
N GLU A 258 -10.42 3.20 -14.38
CA GLU A 258 -9.82 4.50 -14.12
C GLU A 258 -10.84 5.63 -14.22
N GLN A 259 -11.63 5.65 -15.30
CA GLN A 259 -12.70 6.63 -15.48
C GLN A 259 -13.75 6.56 -14.37
N LEU A 260 -14.20 5.35 -14.00
CA LEU A 260 -15.13 5.17 -12.89
C LEU A 260 -14.54 5.63 -11.56
N SER A 261 -13.26 5.36 -11.29
CA SER A 261 -12.58 5.75 -10.06
C SER A 261 -12.51 7.27 -9.86
N ARG A 262 -12.44 8.02 -10.96
CA ARG A 262 -12.42 9.50 -10.99
C ARG A 262 -13.80 10.12 -11.23
N GLY A 263 -14.82 9.29 -11.45
CA GLY A 263 -16.18 9.70 -11.82
C GLY A 263 -17.22 9.09 -10.89
N ALA A 264 -18.06 8.19 -11.42
CA ALA A 264 -19.22 7.66 -10.69
C ALA A 264 -18.89 6.90 -9.38
N LEU A 265 -17.65 6.42 -9.23
CA LEU A 265 -17.17 5.76 -8.02
C LEU A 265 -16.13 6.61 -7.27
N ALA A 266 -15.95 7.89 -7.62
CA ALA A 266 -15.16 8.80 -6.80
C ALA A 266 -15.78 8.87 -5.39
N ASP A 267 -14.93 8.79 -4.37
CA ASP A 267 -15.33 8.82 -2.95
C ASP A 267 -16.43 7.80 -2.58
N TYR A 268 -16.50 6.65 -3.27
CA TYR A 268 -17.55 5.64 -3.06
C TYR A 268 -17.76 5.27 -1.58
N ASN A 269 -16.69 5.31 -0.78
CA ASN A 269 -16.69 4.99 0.64
C ASN A 269 -17.48 6.00 1.51
N ARG A 270 -17.86 7.15 0.94
CA ARG A 270 -18.63 8.21 1.57
C ARG A 270 -20.04 8.35 0.98
N ASN A 271 -20.39 7.55 -0.03
CA ASN A 271 -21.69 7.64 -0.68
C ASN A 271 -22.81 7.28 0.30
N GLN A 272 -23.74 8.23 0.49
CA GLN A 272 -24.95 8.07 1.32
C GLN A 272 -24.65 7.76 2.80
N LEU A 273 -23.65 8.44 3.39
CA LEU A 273 -23.26 8.30 4.81
C LEU A 273 -24.38 8.64 5.80
N ASP A 274 -25.37 9.42 5.37
CA ASP A 274 -26.48 9.94 6.16
C ASP A 274 -27.65 8.95 6.33
N ASP A 275 -27.66 7.85 5.60
CA ASP A 275 -28.71 6.81 5.69
C ASP A 275 -28.08 5.41 5.73
N PRO A 276 -28.17 4.66 6.84
CA PRO A 276 -27.55 3.35 6.96
C PRO A 276 -28.12 2.30 5.99
N THR A 277 -29.37 2.47 5.52
CA THR A 277 -30.00 1.58 4.52
C THR A 277 -29.53 1.85 3.10
N ARG A 278 -28.95 3.02 2.87
CA ARG A 278 -28.43 3.48 1.57
C ARG A 278 -26.92 3.57 1.51
N TYR A 279 -26.26 3.59 2.67
CA TYR A 279 -24.82 3.72 2.78
C TYR A 279 -24.12 2.63 1.98
N TYR A 280 -23.07 3.04 1.25
CA TYR A 280 -22.37 2.19 0.30
C TYR A 280 -21.93 0.83 0.87
N TYR A 281 -21.38 0.79 2.09
CA TYR A 281 -20.87 -0.47 2.63
C TYR A 281 -21.97 -1.46 3.05
N ARG A 282 -23.23 -1.03 3.20
CA ARG A 282 -24.33 -1.96 3.45
C ARG A 282 -24.41 -3.04 2.36
N ARG A 283 -24.42 -2.63 1.09
CA ARG A 283 -24.45 -3.58 -0.03
C ARG A 283 -23.15 -4.37 -0.15
N VAL A 284 -22.02 -3.80 0.25
CA VAL A 284 -20.71 -4.49 0.22
C VAL A 284 -20.71 -5.67 1.20
N TYR A 285 -21.12 -5.43 2.45
CA TYR A 285 -21.15 -6.49 3.48
C TYR A 285 -22.17 -7.58 3.14
N LEU A 286 -23.35 -7.21 2.65
CA LEU A 286 -24.35 -8.18 2.21
C LEU A 286 -23.91 -8.97 0.96
N GLY A 287 -23.18 -8.33 0.04
CA GLY A 287 -22.60 -9.00 -1.11
C GLY A 287 -21.50 -9.98 -0.73
N ALA A 288 -20.66 -9.64 0.25
CA ALA A 288 -19.65 -10.53 0.80
C ALA A 288 -20.28 -11.73 1.54
N LEU A 289 -21.34 -11.50 2.32
CA LEU A 289 -22.12 -12.58 2.95
C LEU A 289 -22.66 -13.55 1.89
N ARG A 290 -23.28 -13.03 0.83
CA ARG A 290 -23.79 -13.86 -0.27
C ARG A 290 -22.68 -14.60 -1.04
N ALA A 291 -21.50 -14.00 -1.16
CA ALA A 291 -20.34 -14.67 -1.73
C ALA A 291 -19.89 -15.87 -0.86
N ALA A 292 -19.96 -15.74 0.47
CA ALA A 292 -19.73 -16.84 1.39
C ALA A 292 -20.82 -17.93 1.26
N ASP A 293 -22.10 -17.55 1.13
CA ASP A 293 -23.19 -18.49 0.87
C ASP A 293 -22.95 -19.28 -0.44
N TYR A 294 -22.46 -18.62 -1.49
CA TYR A 294 -22.10 -19.29 -2.74
C TYR A 294 -20.97 -20.31 -2.54
N LEU A 295 -19.89 -19.95 -1.83
CA LEU A 295 -18.79 -20.88 -1.57
C LEU A 295 -19.24 -22.09 -0.74
N THR A 296 -20.09 -21.88 0.27
CA THR A 296 -20.59 -22.96 1.13
C THR A 296 -21.63 -23.87 0.46
N THR A 297 -22.10 -23.50 -0.72
CA THR A 297 -22.99 -24.33 -1.56
C THR A 297 -22.28 -24.92 -2.77
N HIS A 298 -21.00 -24.59 -2.98
CA HIS A 298 -20.23 -25.09 -4.11
C HIS A 298 -19.98 -26.60 -3.97
N ALA A 299 -20.28 -27.38 -5.02
CA ALA A 299 -20.27 -28.85 -4.98
C ALA A 299 -18.91 -29.48 -4.59
N LYS A 300 -17.81 -28.75 -4.78
CA LYS A 300 -16.45 -29.18 -4.41
C LYS A 300 -15.98 -28.66 -3.05
N TRP A 301 -16.79 -27.90 -2.32
CA TRP A 301 -16.41 -27.42 -0.99
C TRP A 301 -16.45 -28.58 0.03
N ASP A 302 -15.56 -28.54 1.00
CA ASP A 302 -15.39 -29.61 2.01
C ASP A 302 -16.42 -29.62 3.13
N GLY A 303 -17.36 -28.66 3.15
CA GLY A 303 -18.40 -28.58 4.16
C GLY A 303 -17.93 -28.06 5.52
N LYS A 304 -16.64 -27.68 5.66
CA LYS A 304 -16.03 -27.36 6.96
C LYS A 304 -15.19 -26.09 6.98
N ASN A 305 -14.35 -25.85 5.97
CA ASN A 305 -13.33 -24.81 6.00
C ASN A 305 -13.64 -23.69 4.99
N LEU A 306 -13.90 -22.48 5.50
CA LEU A 306 -14.13 -21.25 4.74
C LEU A 306 -13.36 -20.08 5.36
#